data_AF-R7LRS9-F1
#
_entry.id   AF-R7LRS9-F1
#
_cell.length_a   1.000
_cell.length_b   1.000
_cell.length_c   1.000
_cell.angle_alpha   90.00
_cell.angle_beta   90.00
_cell.angle_gamma   90.00
#
_symmetry.space_group_name_H-M   'P 1'
#
loop_
_entity.id
_entity.type
_entity.pdbx_description
1 polymer ?
#
loop_
_entity_poly.entity_id
_entity_poly.type
_entity_poly.pdbx_seq_one_letter_code
_entity_poly.pdbx_strand_id
1 'polypeptide(L)'
;MNISDYLIPQKNETLFENWLITCALYASYNCVLLIPVLISIKELIVKRKNIKYISIIVSIILIVLLSIVFLFLINVDVDIKKLQMPAVYAISNIWPGIKRLYGIIILISIFTTAISLGIGFLKNVAIGKKSFDAVDFLMCASAIIFSGIGFSNLVNLLYPILGVFGLVQIIQICCRKTDK
;
A
#
# COMPACT_ATOMS: atom_id res chain seq x y z
N MET A 1 -15.00 6.05 -23.88
CA MET A 1 -14.13 6.11 -22.69
C MET A 1 -12.76 6.51 -23.18
N ASN A 2 -12.27 7.70 -22.83
CA ASN A 2 -11.11 8.30 -23.50
C ASN A 2 -9.82 7.81 -22.85
N ILE A 3 -8.89 7.28 -23.64
CA ILE A 3 -7.62 6.69 -23.15
C ILE A 3 -6.75 7.75 -22.46
N SER A 4 -6.93 9.03 -22.84
CA SER A 4 -6.24 10.19 -22.26
C SER A 4 -6.37 10.28 -20.74
N ASP A 5 -7.49 9.83 -20.16
CA ASP A 5 -7.76 9.95 -18.71
C ASP A 5 -6.90 8.97 -17.88
N TYR A 6 -6.23 8.02 -18.54
CA TYR A 6 -5.44 6.96 -17.91
C TYR A 6 -3.93 7.11 -18.10
N LEU A 7 -3.47 8.06 -18.93
CA LEU A 7 -2.06 8.19 -19.28
C LEU A 7 -1.26 8.93 -18.20
N ILE A 8 -0.09 8.39 -17.84
CA ILE A 8 0.87 9.03 -16.92
C ILE A 8 1.88 9.85 -17.74
N PRO A 9 2.18 11.11 -17.38
CA PRO A 9 3.28 11.87 -17.98
C PRO A 9 4.64 11.19 -17.69
N GLN A 10 5.39 10.89 -18.75
CA GLN A 10 6.66 10.17 -18.69
C GLN A 10 7.78 11.08 -18.15
N LYS A 11 8.43 10.68 -17.05
CA LYS A 11 9.63 11.33 -16.50
C LYS A 11 10.80 10.34 -16.56
N ASN A 12 11.87 10.69 -17.25
CA ASN A 12 13.11 9.90 -17.32
C ASN A 12 13.86 10.01 -15.99
N GLU A 13 13.70 9.02 -15.10
CA GLU A 13 14.53 8.87 -13.90
C GLU A 13 15.39 7.61 -14.00
N THR A 14 16.69 7.83 -14.29
CA THR A 14 17.71 6.80 -14.58
C THR A 14 18.05 5.89 -13.39
N LEU A 15 17.70 6.28 -12.16
CA LEU A 15 17.88 5.46 -10.96
C LEU A 15 16.86 4.30 -10.83
N PHE A 16 15.72 4.40 -11.52
CA PHE A 16 14.62 3.42 -11.48
C PHE A 16 14.67 2.36 -12.58
N GLU A 17 15.69 2.37 -13.45
CA GLU A 17 15.82 1.40 -14.54
C GLU A 17 16.30 0.02 -14.07
N ASN A 18 16.99 -0.06 -12.93
CA ASN A 18 17.39 -1.35 -12.37
C ASN A 18 16.23 -2.00 -11.64
N TRP A 19 15.61 -3.00 -12.29
CA TRP A 19 14.43 -3.72 -11.78
C TRP A 19 14.63 -4.25 -10.36
N LEU A 20 15.84 -4.67 -9.97
CA LEU A 20 16.13 -5.15 -8.63
C LEU A 20 15.95 -4.06 -7.56
N ILE A 21 16.44 -2.85 -7.84
CA ILE A 21 16.33 -1.71 -6.94
C ILE A 21 14.86 -1.30 -6.81
N THR A 22 14.15 -1.24 -7.94
CA THR A 22 12.72 -0.90 -7.97
C THR A 22 11.87 -1.94 -7.24
N CYS A 23 12.17 -3.24 -7.39
CA CYS A 23 11.54 -4.31 -6.62
C CYS A 23 11.81 -4.18 -5.11
N ALA A 24 13.06 -3.92 -4.72
CA ALA A 24 13.43 -3.77 -3.31
C ALA A 24 12.75 -2.55 -2.67
N LEU A 25 12.73 -1.40 -3.35
CA LEU A 25 12.04 -0.19 -2.89
C LEU A 25 10.53 -0.41 -2.78
N TYR A 26 9.91 -1.07 -3.76
CA TYR A 26 8.48 -1.36 -3.74
C TYR A 26 8.10 -2.33 -2.60
N ALA A 27 8.89 -3.39 -2.39
CA ALA A 27 8.70 -4.29 -1.26
C ALA A 27 8.83 -3.55 0.08
N SER A 28 9.85 -2.69 0.18
CA SER A 28 10.13 -1.91 1.38
C SER A 28 9.05 -0.89 1.71
N TYR A 29 8.52 -0.20 0.70
CA TYR A 29 7.36 0.69 0.83
C TYR A 29 6.18 -0.02 1.51
N ASN A 30 5.85 -1.24 1.05
CA ASN A 30 4.76 -2.03 1.63
C ASN A 30 5.07 -2.47 3.08
N CYS A 31 6.34 -2.66 3.45
CA CYS A 31 6.74 -2.99 4.81
C CYS A 31 6.57 -1.84 5.81
N VAL A 32 6.73 -0.57 5.39
CA VAL A 32 6.51 0.59 6.29
C VAL A 32 5.09 0.60 6.82
N LEU A 33 4.14 0.46 5.91
CA LEU A 33 2.71 0.46 6.24
C LEU A 33 2.32 -0.77 7.08
N LEU A 34 3.09 -1.86 7.00
CA LEU A 34 2.79 -3.08 7.71
C LEU A 34 2.93 -2.94 9.25
N ILE A 35 3.83 -2.09 9.75
CA ILE A 35 4.11 -2.00 11.20
C ILE A 35 2.89 -1.50 12.00
N PRO A 36 2.27 -0.34 11.69
CA PRO A 36 1.11 0.14 12.44
C PRO A 36 -0.03 -0.89 12.50
N VAL A 37 -0.21 -1.66 11.41
CA VAL A 37 -1.16 -2.76 11.33
C VAL A 37 -0.76 -3.90 12.27
N LEU A 38 0.50 -4.34 12.24
CA LEU A 38 1.00 -5.41 13.12
C LEU A 38 0.88 -5.04 14.60
N ILE A 39 1.11 -3.77 14.96
CA ILE A 39 0.97 -3.32 16.35
C ILE A 39 -0.47 -3.48 16.82
N SER A 40 -1.43 -3.10 15.97
CA SER A 40 -2.86 -3.26 16.27
C SER A 40 -3.28 -4.73 16.38
N ILE A 41 -2.69 -5.61 15.56
CA ILE A 41 -2.99 -7.05 15.56
C ILE A 41 -2.28 -7.79 16.71
N LYS A 42 -1.11 -7.31 17.15
CA LYS A 42 -0.31 -7.95 18.22
C LYS A 42 -1.12 -8.18 19.50
N GLU A 43 -2.01 -7.25 19.85
CA GLU A 43 -2.90 -7.34 21.02
C GLU A 43 -3.88 -8.53 20.94
N LEU A 44 -4.18 -9.00 19.72
CA LEU A 44 -5.10 -10.12 19.45
C LEU A 44 -4.40 -11.50 19.48
N ILE A 45 -3.06 -11.53 19.50
CA ILE A 45 -2.29 -12.79 19.41
C ILE A 45 -2.09 -13.38 20.80
N VAL A 46 -2.85 -14.44 21.12
CA VAL A 46 -2.80 -15.13 22.42
C VAL A 46 -1.55 -16.01 22.60
N LYS A 47 -1.14 -16.73 21.54
CA LYS A 47 -0.01 -17.69 21.61
C LYS A 47 1.08 -17.31 20.61
N ARG A 48 2.30 -17.05 21.11
CA ARG A 48 3.49 -16.77 20.29
C ARG A 48 3.77 -17.84 19.23
N LYS A 49 3.49 -19.11 19.54
CA LYS A 49 3.67 -20.24 18.63
C LYS A 49 2.84 -20.10 17.34
N ASN A 50 1.71 -19.40 17.40
CA ASN A 50 0.82 -19.23 16.24
C ASN A 50 1.36 -18.23 15.23
N ILE A 51 2.29 -17.34 15.61
CA ILE A 51 2.84 -16.30 14.73
C ILE A 51 3.48 -16.92 13.48
N LYS A 52 4.25 -18.00 13.65
CA LYS A 52 4.91 -18.69 12.54
C LYS A 52 3.90 -19.26 11.54
N TYR A 53 2.85 -19.91 12.05
CA TYR A 53 1.79 -20.48 11.22
C TYR A 53 1.00 -19.40 10.47
N ILE A 54 0.61 -18.33 11.17
CA ILE A 54 -0.09 -17.18 10.57
C ILE A 54 0.77 -16.57 9.46
N SER A 55 2.06 -16.33 9.71
CA SER A 55 2.97 -15.77 8.72
C SER A 55 3.07 -16.63 7.46
N ILE A 56 3.16 -17.95 7.59
CA ILE A 56 3.26 -18.87 6.44
C ILE A 56 1.95 -18.88 5.65
N ILE A 57 0.81 -19.02 6.33
CA ILE A 57 -0.51 -19.07 5.69
C ILE A 57 -0.79 -17.76 4.93
N VAL A 58 -0.56 -16.61 5.56
CA VAL A 58 -0.76 -15.29 4.94
C VAL A 58 0.17 -15.12 3.73
N SER A 59 1.42 -15.56 3.82
CA SER A 59 2.37 -15.48 2.70
C SER A 59 1.91 -16.31 1.50
N ILE A 60 1.43 -17.54 1.73
CA ILE A 60 0.93 -18.40 0.66
C ILE A 60 -0.29 -17.77 -0.01
N ILE A 61 -1.26 -17.28 0.78
CA ILE A 61 -2.46 -16.62 0.26
C ILE A 61 -2.08 -15.40 -0.59
N LEU A 62 -1.17 -14.56 -0.11
CA LEU A 62 -0.71 -13.38 -0.85
C LEU A 62 0.01 -13.74 -2.15
N ILE A 63 0.87 -14.76 -2.15
CA ILE A 63 1.57 -15.22 -3.36
C ILE A 63 0.57 -15.70 -4.41
N VAL A 64 -0.42 -16.51 -4.01
CA VAL A 64 -1.45 -17.01 -4.92
C VAL A 64 -2.27 -15.85 -5.50
N LEU A 65 -2.75 -14.93 -4.67
CA LEU A 65 -3.54 -13.78 -5.12
C LEU A 65 -2.74 -12.86 -6.06
N LEU A 66 -1.49 -12.53 -5.71
CA LEU A 66 -0.63 -11.70 -6.55
C LEU A 66 -0.30 -12.37 -7.88
N SER A 67 -0.14 -13.70 -7.89
CA SER A 67 0.10 -14.47 -9.13
C SER A 67 -1.12 -14.42 -10.04
N ILE A 68 -2.33 -14.55 -9.49
CA ILE A 68 -3.58 -14.42 -10.25
C ILE A 68 -3.70 -13.02 -10.85
N VAL A 69 -3.45 -11.97 -10.06
CA VAL A 69 -3.49 -10.58 -10.54
C VAL A 69 -2.44 -10.33 -11.62
N PHE A 70 -1.23 -10.87 -11.45
CA PHE A 70 -0.16 -10.76 -12.45
C PHE A 70 -0.55 -11.43 -13.77
N LEU A 71 -1.02 -12.68 -13.73
CA LEU A 71 -1.50 -13.41 -14.90
C LEU A 71 -2.68 -12.69 -15.56
N PHE A 72 -3.56 -12.08 -14.77
CA PHE A 72 -4.66 -11.29 -15.29
C PHE A 72 -4.17 -10.04 -16.04
N LEU A 73 -3.19 -9.32 -15.48
CA LEU A 73 -2.69 -8.07 -16.06
C LEU A 73 -1.91 -8.28 -17.36
N ILE A 74 -1.11 -9.34 -17.48
CA ILE A 74 -0.33 -9.62 -18.70
C ILE A 74 -1.21 -9.96 -19.92
N ASN A 75 -2.48 -10.34 -19.69
CA ASN A 75 -3.44 -10.64 -20.75
C ASN A 75 -4.23 -9.40 -21.22
N VAL A 76 -3.88 -8.20 -20.70
CA VAL A 76 -4.51 -6.94 -21.12
C VAL A 76 -3.91 -6.47 -22.44
N ASP A 77 -4.78 -6.01 -23.33
CA ASP A 77 -4.53 -5.55 -24.69
C ASP A 77 -3.77 -4.22 -24.80
N VAL A 78 -3.57 -3.52 -23.68
CA VAL A 78 -2.93 -2.21 -23.61
C VAL A 78 -1.67 -2.27 -22.75
N ASP A 79 -0.67 -1.48 -23.13
CA ASP A 79 0.55 -1.31 -22.34
C ASP A 79 0.24 -0.81 -20.92
N ILE A 80 0.36 -1.74 -19.97
CA ILE A 80 0.10 -1.58 -18.53
C ILE A 80 0.87 -0.38 -17.96
N LYS A 81 2.08 -0.11 -18.47
CA LYS A 81 2.96 0.96 -17.96
C LYS A 81 2.37 2.36 -18.18
N LYS A 82 1.42 2.48 -19.11
CA LYS A 82 0.79 3.76 -19.43
C LYS A 82 -0.46 4.03 -18.59
N LEU A 83 -0.97 3.04 -17.85
CA LEU A 83 -2.23 3.13 -17.11
C LEU A 83 -1.99 3.46 -15.64
N GLN A 84 -2.69 4.46 -15.10
CA GLN A 84 -2.64 4.79 -13.67
C GLN A 84 -3.14 3.66 -12.76
N MET A 85 -4.21 2.97 -13.18
CA MET A 85 -4.82 1.86 -12.45
C MET A 85 -5.10 0.70 -13.43
N PRO A 86 -4.09 -0.10 -13.79
CA PRO A 86 -4.22 -1.10 -14.84
C PRO A 86 -5.27 -2.17 -14.54
N ALA A 87 -5.42 -2.58 -13.27
CA ALA A 87 -6.43 -3.56 -12.87
C ALA A 87 -7.87 -3.05 -13.07
N VAL A 88 -8.12 -1.77 -12.76
CA VAL A 88 -9.43 -1.13 -12.97
C VAL A 88 -9.75 -1.05 -14.46
N TYR A 89 -8.75 -0.69 -15.28
CA TYR A 89 -8.89 -0.65 -16.72
C TYR A 89 -9.21 -2.04 -17.30
N ALA A 90 -8.44 -3.06 -16.92
CA ALA A 90 -8.62 -4.43 -17.36
C ALA A 90 -10.04 -4.96 -17.09
N ILE A 91 -10.55 -4.73 -15.87
CA ILE A 91 -11.92 -5.15 -15.48
C ILE A 91 -12.97 -4.35 -16.26
N SER A 92 -12.74 -3.05 -16.48
CA SER A 92 -13.66 -2.22 -17.25
C SER A 92 -13.72 -2.61 -18.73
N ASN A 93 -12.65 -3.16 -19.30
CA ASN A 93 -12.62 -3.62 -20.68
C ASN A 93 -13.40 -4.93 -20.86
N ILE A 94 -13.24 -5.85 -19.91
CA ILE A 94 -13.89 -7.16 -19.96
C ILE A 94 -15.39 -7.01 -19.65
N TRP A 95 -15.74 -6.46 -18.49
CA TRP A 95 -17.12 -6.33 -18.02
C TRP A 95 -17.45 -4.87 -17.64
N PRO A 96 -17.85 -4.02 -18.61
CA PRO A 96 -18.09 -2.60 -18.38
C PRO A 96 -19.18 -2.33 -17.32
N GLY A 97 -20.14 -3.25 -17.15
CA GLY A 97 -21.18 -3.16 -16.11
C GLY A 97 -20.65 -3.28 -14.67
N ILE A 98 -19.49 -3.90 -14.46
CA ILE A 98 -18.86 -4.06 -13.14
C ILE A 98 -18.02 -2.85 -12.73
N LYS A 99 -17.65 -1.96 -13.67
CA LYS A 99 -16.75 -0.82 -13.40
C LYS A 99 -17.13 -0.04 -12.13
N ARG A 100 -18.42 0.29 -11.97
CA ARG A 100 -18.90 1.05 -10.81
C ARG A 100 -18.80 0.26 -9.51
N LEU A 101 -19.14 -1.03 -9.55
CA LEU A 101 -19.04 -1.92 -8.39
C LEU A 101 -17.58 -2.11 -7.98
N TYR A 102 -16.68 -2.32 -8.94
CA TYR A 102 -15.25 -2.45 -8.66
C TYR A 102 -14.66 -1.16 -8.07
N GLY A 103 -15.07 0.01 -8.58
CA GLY A 103 -14.71 1.30 -7.98
C GLY A 103 -15.13 1.42 -6.51
N ILE A 104 -16.34 0.96 -6.17
CA ILE A 104 -16.82 0.91 -4.77
C ILE A 104 -15.96 -0.03 -3.93
N ILE A 105 -15.61 -1.22 -4.45
CA ILE A 105 -14.76 -2.19 -3.73
C ILE A 105 -13.39 -1.57 -3.43
N ILE A 106 -12.75 -0.93 -4.43
CA ILE A 106 -11.47 -0.25 -4.25
C ILE A 106 -11.58 0.88 -3.22
N LEU A 107 -12.65 1.68 -3.29
CA LEU A 107 -12.88 2.76 -2.33
C LEU A 107 -12.97 2.21 -0.90
N ILE A 108 -13.78 1.18 -0.67
CA ILE A 108 -13.90 0.52 0.64
C ILE A 108 -12.53 -0.02 1.09
N SER A 109 -11.77 -0.65 0.19
CA SER A 109 -10.43 -1.19 0.49
C SER A 109 -9.42 -0.11 0.90
N ILE A 110 -9.45 1.06 0.26
CA ILE A 110 -8.58 2.18 0.62
C ILE A 110 -9.00 2.73 1.99
N PHE A 111 -10.30 2.91 2.23
CA PHE A 111 -10.80 3.39 3.52
C PHE A 111 -10.44 2.45 4.68
N THR A 112 -10.62 1.14 4.53
CA THR A 112 -10.28 0.18 5.59
C THR A 112 -8.78 0.18 5.90
N THR A 113 -7.94 0.32 4.86
CA THR A 113 -6.48 0.44 5.04
C THR A 113 -6.13 1.74 5.77
N ALA A 114 -6.71 2.87 5.37
CA ALA A 114 -6.49 4.17 6.01
C ALA A 114 -6.91 4.16 7.49
N ILE A 115 -8.06 3.56 7.82
CA ILE A 115 -8.53 3.43 9.20
C ILE A 115 -7.59 2.52 10.00
N SER A 116 -7.18 1.37 9.46
CA SER A 116 -6.28 0.43 10.14
C SER A 116 -4.93 1.08 10.47
N LEU A 117 -4.34 1.79 9.50
CA LEU A 117 -3.09 2.52 9.68
C LEU A 117 -3.26 3.70 10.64
N GLY A 118 -4.33 4.47 10.50
CA GLY A 118 -4.61 5.65 11.31
C GLY A 118 -4.78 5.30 12.79
N ILE A 119 -5.59 4.27 13.10
CA ILE A 119 -5.76 3.78 14.47
C ILE A 119 -4.45 3.20 15.00
N GLY A 120 -3.72 2.43 14.18
CA GLY A 120 -2.41 1.91 14.57
C GLY A 120 -1.41 3.02 14.91
N PHE A 121 -1.40 4.10 14.15
CA PHE A 121 -0.57 5.27 14.41
C PHE A 121 -1.02 6.03 15.66
N LEU A 122 -2.31 6.34 15.78
CA LEU A 122 -2.89 7.04 16.93
C LEU A 122 -2.61 6.32 18.24
N LYS A 123 -2.78 4.99 18.29
CA LYS A 123 -2.48 4.17 19.49
C LYS A 123 -1.01 4.24 19.93
N ASN A 124 -0.08 4.50 19.00
CA ASN A 124 1.35 4.57 19.31
C ASN A 124 1.84 5.99 19.65
N VAL A 125 1.20 7.03 19.12
CA VAL A 125 1.67 8.42 19.26
C VAL A 125 0.88 9.20 20.30
N ALA A 126 -0.43 8.97 20.42
CA ALA A 126 -1.28 9.74 21.31
C ALA A 126 -1.24 9.20 22.75
N ILE A 127 -0.96 10.08 23.73
CA ILE A 127 -0.96 9.76 25.16
C ILE A 127 -2.17 10.43 25.82
N GLY A 128 -3.27 9.68 25.90
CA GLY A 128 -4.52 10.13 26.48
C GLY A 128 -5.49 10.78 25.48
N LYS A 129 -6.72 11.02 25.95
CA LYS A 129 -7.86 11.40 25.08
C LYS A 129 -7.63 12.71 24.32
N LYS A 130 -7.12 13.75 25.00
CA LYS A 130 -6.91 15.07 24.38
C LYS A 130 -5.92 15.04 23.22
N SER A 131 -4.80 14.33 23.36
CA SER A 131 -3.84 14.17 22.26
C SER A 131 -4.38 13.27 21.15
N PHE A 132 -5.23 12.30 21.49
CA PHE A 132 -5.84 11.41 20.50
C PHE A 132 -6.73 12.22 19.55
N ASP A 133 -7.68 12.99 20.11
CA ASP A 133 -8.61 13.81 19.33
C ASP A 133 -7.86 14.87 18.48
N ALA A 134 -6.78 15.45 19.03
CA ALA A 134 -5.97 16.45 18.32
C ALA A 134 -5.20 15.85 17.13
N VAL A 135 -4.55 14.69 17.31
CA VAL A 135 -3.79 14.02 16.24
C VAL A 135 -4.76 13.48 15.18
N ASP A 136 -5.91 12.94 15.57
CA ASP A 136 -6.95 12.45 14.64
C ASP A 136 -7.49 13.59 13.76
N PHE A 137 -7.81 14.74 14.38
CA PHE A 137 -8.21 15.93 13.65
C PHE A 137 -7.12 16.39 12.67
N LEU A 138 -5.85 16.42 13.11
CA LEU A 138 -4.73 16.81 12.25
C LEU A 138 -4.56 15.85 11.07
N MET A 139 -4.70 14.54 11.29
CA MET A 139 -4.65 13.54 10.23
C MET A 139 -5.76 13.77 9.20
N CYS A 140 -7.00 13.93 9.64
CA CYS A 140 -8.13 14.23 8.76
C CYS A 140 -7.94 15.55 8.00
N ALA A 141 -7.49 16.61 8.67
CA ALA A 141 -7.23 17.90 8.05
C ALA A 141 -6.13 17.81 6.98
N SER A 142 -5.06 17.07 7.26
CA SER A 142 -3.97 16.85 6.30
C SER A 142 -4.45 16.10 5.05
N ALA A 143 -5.34 15.11 5.20
CA ALA A 143 -5.88 14.36 4.07
C ALA A 143 -6.61 15.26 3.07
N ILE A 144 -7.32 16.29 3.55
CA ILE A 144 -8.00 17.27 2.70
C ILE A 144 -6.98 18.05 1.87
N ILE A 145 -5.90 18.52 2.49
CA ILE A 145 -4.82 19.27 1.81
C ILE A 145 -4.17 18.41 0.71
N PHE A 146 -3.85 17.15 1.04
CA PHE A 146 -3.17 16.25 0.10
C PHE A 146 -4.08 15.69 -1.00
N SER A 147 -5.41 15.78 -0.86
CA SER A 147 -6.37 15.25 -1.83
C SER A 147 -6.24 15.87 -3.24
N GLY A 148 -5.73 17.10 -3.33
CA GLY A 148 -5.56 17.83 -4.60
C GLY A 148 -4.36 17.41 -5.45
N ILE A 149 -3.43 16.59 -4.94
CA ILE A 149 -2.16 16.26 -5.64
C ILE A 149 -2.38 15.29 -6.82
N GLY A 150 -3.49 14.53 -6.83
CA GLY A 150 -3.78 13.51 -7.83
C GLY A 150 -3.04 12.19 -7.60
N PHE A 151 -3.68 11.07 -7.96
CA PHE A 151 -3.22 9.73 -7.60
C PHE A 151 -1.80 9.41 -8.11
N SER A 152 -1.54 9.58 -9.41
CA SER A 152 -0.23 9.24 -9.99
C SER A 152 0.91 10.08 -9.44
N ASN A 153 0.70 11.38 -9.24
CA ASN A 153 1.72 12.25 -8.65
C ASN A 153 2.01 11.86 -7.19
N LEU A 154 0.95 11.56 -6.43
CA LEU A 154 1.08 11.13 -5.04
C LEU A 154 1.86 9.81 -4.94
N VAL A 155 1.53 8.83 -5.79
CA VAL A 155 2.23 7.54 -5.87
C VAL A 155 3.69 7.73 -6.27
N ASN A 156 3.97 8.50 -7.32
CA ASN A 156 5.32 8.76 -7.80
C ASN A 156 6.19 9.48 -6.76
N LEU A 157 5.59 10.32 -5.91
CA LEU A 157 6.29 11.00 -4.82
C LEU A 157 6.50 10.10 -3.61
N LEU A 158 5.46 9.38 -3.18
CA LEU A 158 5.50 8.60 -1.94
C LEU A 158 6.29 7.30 -2.09
N TYR A 159 6.27 6.66 -3.26
CA TYR A 159 6.93 5.36 -3.46
C TYR A 159 8.45 5.43 -3.18
N PRO A 160 9.20 6.40 -3.73
CA PRO A 160 10.63 6.53 -3.43
C PRO A 160 10.88 6.86 -1.95
N ILE A 161 10.14 7.83 -1.41
CA ILE A 161 10.35 8.34 -0.04
C ILE A 161 10.09 7.23 0.97
N LEU A 162 8.90 6.62 0.91
CA LEU A 162 8.50 5.55 1.82
C LEU A 162 9.24 4.24 1.52
N GLY A 163 9.68 4.00 0.29
CA GLY A 163 10.54 2.87 -0.06
C GLY A 163 11.88 2.92 0.67
N VAL A 164 12.52 4.10 0.73
CA VAL A 164 13.77 4.30 1.48
C VAL A 164 13.54 4.16 2.99
N PHE A 165 12.47 4.75 3.53
CA PHE A 165 12.12 4.54 4.95
C PHE A 165 11.89 3.06 5.27
N GLY A 166 11.26 2.32 4.35
CA GLY A 166 11.05 0.89 4.48
C GLY A 166 12.35 0.09 4.50
N LEU A 167 13.31 0.45 3.65
CA LEU A 167 14.61 -0.21 3.65
C LEU A 167 15.32 -0.01 4.98
N VAL A 168 15.36 1.23 5.47
CA VAL A 168 15.96 1.56 6.77
C VAL A 168 15.28 0.77 7.88
N GLN A 169 13.95 0.70 7.86
CA GLN A 169 13.15 -0.04 8.84
C GLN A 169 13.44 -1.55 8.81
N ILE A 170 13.50 -2.17 7.63
CA ILE A 170 13.82 -3.60 7.49
C ILE A 170 15.22 -3.86 8.02
N ILE A 171 16.21 -3.04 7.66
CA ILE A 171 17.58 -3.17 8.15
C ILE A 171 17.62 -3.06 9.67
N GLN A 172 16.92 -2.10 10.27
CA GLN A 172 16.86 -1.95 11.73
C GLN A 172 16.25 -3.19 12.40
N ILE A 173 15.18 -3.76 11.85
CA ILE A 173 14.56 -4.96 12.41
C ILE A 173 15.51 -6.17 12.31
N CYS A 174 16.21 -6.33 11.17
CA CYS A 174 17.14 -7.43 10.96
C CYS A 174 18.43 -7.30 11.78
N CYS A 175 18.95 -6.08 11.94
CA CYS A 175 20.20 -5.81 12.66
C CYS A 175 20.02 -5.63 14.16
N ARG A 176 18.79 -5.45 14.65
CA ARG A 176 18.52 -5.38 16.09
C ARG A 176 18.86 -6.74 16.70
N LYS A 177 19.98 -6.80 17.43
CA LYS A 177 20.29 -7.92 18.30
C LYS A 177 19.12 -8.07 19.27
N THR A 178 18.48 -9.24 19.25
CA THR A 178 17.54 -9.64 20.28
C THR A 178 18.35 -9.76 21.57
N ASP A 179 18.39 -8.71 22.38
CA ASP A 179 18.76 -8.83 23.78
C ASP A 179 17.76 -9.83 24.38
N LYS A 180 18.30 -10.96 24.83
CA LYS A 180 17.56 -12.12 25.35
C LYS A 180 16.75 -11.76 26.58
#